data_AF-T1C0I9-F1
#
_entry.id   AF-T1C0I9-F1
#
_cell.length_a   1.000
_cell.length_b   1.000
_cell.length_c   1.000
_cell.angle_alpha   90.00
_cell.angle_beta   90.00
_cell.angle_gamma   90.00
#
_symmetry.space_group_name_H-M   'P 1'
#
loop_
_entity.id
_entity.type
_entity.pdbx_description
1 polymer ?
#
loop_
_entity_poly.entity_id
_entity_poly.type
_entity_poly.pdbx_seq_one_letter_code
_entity_poly.pdbx_strand_id
1 'polypeptide(L)'
;YIARGTYIYPPEPSLRLTVDLIEFATREMPQWNYISVSGYHMREAGASAIQEVAFTLANAMAYVRALQARGLDIDEVLPRLSFFFSSDRNFLEEIAKFRAARRLWASLARETLGARRARSLQMRFHTQTAGSSLTAQQPELNVIRTTLEALAATLGGTQSLHTNALDEAIGLPTESSARLALRTQQILADESGIPHTVDPLGG
;
A
#
# COMPACT_ATOMS: atom_id res chain seq x y z
N TYR A 1 -2.33 -15.45 5.56
CA TYR A 1 -2.26 -15.99 6.93
C TYR A 1 -2.64 -14.96 7.98
N ILE A 2 -2.04 -13.77 8.00
CA ILE A 2 -2.23 -12.80 9.09
C ILE A 2 -3.65 -12.20 9.15
N ALA A 3 -4.22 -11.77 8.01
CA ALA A 3 -5.49 -11.01 8.03
C ALA A 3 -6.58 -11.53 7.08
N ARG A 4 -6.25 -11.82 5.83
CA ARG A 4 -7.26 -11.98 4.75
C ARG A 4 -7.94 -13.36 4.69
N GLY A 5 -7.45 -14.39 5.38
CA GLY A 5 -8.06 -15.73 5.43
C GLY A 5 -8.08 -16.55 4.12
N THR A 6 -7.62 -16.04 2.98
CA THR A 6 -7.73 -16.71 1.66
C THR A 6 -6.54 -17.62 1.30
N TYR A 7 -6.03 -18.42 2.24
CA TYR A 7 -4.92 -19.35 1.97
C TYR A 7 -5.43 -20.75 1.57
N ILE A 8 -4.60 -21.51 0.85
CA ILE A 8 -4.90 -22.90 0.45
C ILE A 8 -3.92 -23.87 1.11
N TYR A 9 -2.62 -23.69 0.90
CA TYR A 9 -1.59 -24.57 1.43
C TYR A 9 -1.00 -24.03 2.74
N PRO A 10 -0.18 -24.82 3.48
CA PRO A 10 0.63 -24.31 4.58
C PRO A 10 1.60 -23.17 4.16
N PRO A 11 2.16 -22.40 5.10
CA PRO A 11 2.98 -21.23 4.80
C PRO A 11 4.20 -21.51 3.91
N GLU A 12 4.93 -22.58 4.18
CA GLU A 12 6.16 -22.93 3.46
C GLU A 12 5.93 -23.22 1.95
N PRO A 13 5.03 -24.13 1.55
CA PRO A 13 4.75 -24.35 0.13
C PRO A 13 4.14 -23.12 -0.56
N SER A 14 3.38 -22.29 0.15
CA SER A 14 2.82 -21.06 -0.42
C SER A 14 3.89 -19.98 -0.67
N LEU A 15 4.86 -19.86 0.25
CA LEU A 15 6.02 -18.99 0.04
C LEU A 15 6.86 -19.48 -1.14
N ARG A 16 7.08 -20.80 -1.27
CA ARG A 16 7.78 -21.39 -2.41
C ARG A 16 7.11 -21.02 -3.74
N LEU A 17 5.79 -21.17 -3.84
CA LEU A 17 5.02 -20.80 -5.04
C LEU A 17 5.13 -19.30 -5.36
N THR A 18 5.13 -18.45 -4.33
CA THR A 18 5.34 -17.01 -4.51
C THR A 18 6.74 -16.74 -5.09
N VAL A 19 7.78 -17.37 -4.55
CA VAL A 19 9.15 -17.21 -5.04
C VAL A 19 9.30 -17.72 -6.48
N ASP A 20 8.72 -18.88 -6.83
CA ASP A 20 8.69 -19.39 -8.21
C ASP A 20 8.09 -18.37 -9.18
N LEU A 21 6.95 -17.76 -8.81
CA LEU A 21 6.30 -16.75 -9.63
C LEU A 21 7.18 -15.52 -9.84
N ILE A 22 7.83 -15.02 -8.78
CA ILE A 22 8.69 -13.84 -8.86
C ILE A 22 9.91 -14.13 -9.73
N GLU A 23 10.54 -15.29 -9.55
CA GLU A 23 11.69 -15.73 -10.34
C GLU A 23 11.34 -15.84 -11.84
N PHE A 24 10.22 -16.50 -12.15
CA PHE A 24 9.71 -16.59 -13.51
C PHE A 24 9.41 -15.20 -14.10
N ALA A 25 8.66 -14.37 -13.38
CA ALA A 25 8.27 -13.04 -13.86
C ALA A 25 9.47 -12.11 -14.05
N THR A 26 10.50 -12.20 -13.21
CA THR A 26 11.73 -11.42 -13.34
C THR A 26 12.44 -11.71 -14.66
N ARG A 27 12.40 -12.96 -15.12
CA ARG A 27 13.05 -13.42 -16.36
C ARG A 27 12.18 -13.20 -17.60
N GLU A 28 10.93 -13.64 -17.53
CA GLU A 28 10.06 -13.77 -18.71
C GLU A 28 9.09 -12.59 -18.86
N MET A 29 8.86 -11.83 -17.78
CA MET A 29 7.88 -10.73 -17.75
C MET A 29 8.47 -9.48 -17.05
N PRO A 30 9.59 -8.92 -17.53
CA PRO A 30 10.38 -7.92 -16.80
C PRO A 30 9.67 -6.57 -16.57
N GLN A 31 8.48 -6.37 -17.15
CA GLN A 31 7.63 -5.19 -16.92
C GLN A 31 6.48 -5.44 -15.93
N TRP A 32 6.26 -6.69 -15.50
CA TRP A 32 5.17 -7.06 -14.61
C TRP A 32 5.51 -6.74 -13.14
N ASN A 33 4.54 -6.21 -12.38
CA ASN A 33 4.66 -6.08 -10.93
C ASN A 33 4.10 -7.37 -10.30
N TYR A 34 4.97 -8.30 -9.93
CA TYR A 34 4.58 -9.64 -9.50
C TYR A 34 4.02 -9.71 -8.06
N ILE A 35 4.29 -8.70 -7.21
CA ILE A 35 3.78 -8.68 -5.83
C ILE A 35 3.56 -7.25 -5.35
N SER A 36 2.42 -7.06 -4.66
CA SER A 36 2.16 -5.89 -3.84
C SER A 36 2.11 -6.29 -2.36
N VAL A 37 3.16 -5.98 -1.61
CA VAL A 37 3.26 -6.36 -0.20
C VAL A 37 2.30 -5.49 0.60
N SER A 38 1.24 -6.12 1.11
CA SER A 38 0.04 -5.41 1.54
C SER A 38 -0.07 -5.29 3.06
N GLY A 39 -0.13 -4.05 3.55
CA GLY A 39 -0.54 -3.65 4.90
C GLY A 39 -2.04 -3.39 5.05
N TYR A 40 -2.72 -2.97 3.98
CA TYR A 40 -4.15 -2.60 3.98
C TYR A 40 -5.02 -3.59 4.76
N HIS A 41 -4.95 -4.87 4.40
CA HIS A 41 -5.77 -5.92 5.03
C HIS A 41 -5.50 -6.09 6.52
N MET A 42 -4.26 -5.86 6.98
CA MET A 42 -3.92 -5.93 8.40
C MET A 42 -4.51 -4.74 9.15
N ARG A 43 -4.46 -3.54 8.56
CA ARG A 43 -5.11 -2.33 9.11
C ARG A 43 -6.62 -2.53 9.23
N GLU A 44 -7.27 -3.04 8.18
CA GLU A 44 -8.69 -3.35 8.17
C GLU A 44 -9.09 -4.45 9.18
N ALA A 45 -8.16 -5.35 9.51
CA ALA A 45 -8.35 -6.38 10.55
C ALA A 45 -8.07 -5.86 11.98
N GLY A 46 -7.80 -4.56 12.15
CA GLY A 46 -7.62 -3.91 13.45
C GLY A 46 -6.16 -3.63 13.86
N ALA A 47 -5.19 -3.76 12.95
CA ALA A 47 -3.81 -3.39 13.24
C ALA A 47 -3.66 -1.86 13.47
N SER A 48 -2.78 -1.47 14.40
CA SER A 48 -2.34 -0.07 14.50
C SER A 48 -1.51 0.35 13.28
N ALA A 49 -1.31 1.66 13.06
CA ALA A 49 -0.46 2.16 11.97
C ALA A 49 0.98 1.62 12.07
N ILE A 50 1.47 1.47 13.31
CA ILE A 50 2.79 0.88 13.60
C ILE A 50 2.81 -0.60 13.21
N GLN A 51 1.80 -1.37 13.62
CA GLN A 51 1.69 -2.80 13.28
C GLN A 51 1.55 -3.00 11.77
N GLU A 52 0.75 -2.19 11.08
CA GLU A 52 0.60 -2.22 9.63
C GLU A 52 1.97 -2.08 8.95
N VAL A 53 2.75 -1.06 9.28
CA VAL A 53 4.08 -0.85 8.69
C VAL A 53 5.04 -1.97 9.08
N ALA A 54 5.13 -2.31 10.37
CA ALA A 54 6.08 -3.31 10.86
C ALA A 54 5.85 -4.68 10.22
N PHE A 55 4.61 -5.16 10.19
CA PHE A 55 4.28 -6.46 9.62
C PHE A 55 4.44 -6.46 8.10
N THR A 56 4.11 -5.36 7.42
CA THR A 56 4.29 -5.25 5.97
C THR A 56 5.77 -5.32 5.58
N LEU A 57 6.63 -4.58 6.28
CA LEU A 57 8.08 -4.60 6.04
C LEU A 57 8.69 -5.95 6.41
N ALA A 58 8.23 -6.60 7.48
CA ALA A 58 8.65 -7.95 7.84
C ALA A 58 8.29 -8.97 6.75
N ASN A 59 7.09 -8.90 6.18
CA ASN A 59 6.69 -9.73 5.04
C ASN A 59 7.57 -9.47 3.82
N ALA A 60 7.84 -8.20 3.48
CA ALA A 60 8.73 -7.84 2.37
C ALA A 60 10.14 -8.44 2.56
N MET A 61 10.71 -8.32 3.76
CA MET A 61 12.00 -8.93 4.08
C MET A 61 11.98 -10.45 3.96
N ALA A 62 10.90 -11.12 4.38
CA ALA A 62 10.77 -12.57 4.24
C ALA A 62 10.76 -13.01 2.77
N TYR A 63 10.02 -12.30 1.90
CA TYR A 63 10.04 -12.57 0.46
C TYR A 63 11.44 -12.38 -0.12
N VAL A 64 12.09 -11.24 0.16
CA VAL A 64 13.41 -10.94 -0.40
C VAL A 64 14.47 -11.94 0.08
N ARG A 65 14.46 -12.33 1.35
CA ARG A 65 15.37 -13.35 1.87
C ARG A 65 15.17 -14.70 1.20
N ALA A 66 13.93 -15.10 0.92
CA ALA A 66 13.64 -16.34 0.22
C ALA A 66 14.15 -16.30 -1.23
N LEU A 67 14.09 -15.15 -1.90
CA LEU A 67 14.67 -14.93 -3.23
C LEU A 67 16.20 -14.96 -3.20
N GLN A 68 16.83 -14.34 -2.19
CA GLN A 68 18.28 -14.38 -1.98
C GLN A 68 18.78 -15.80 -1.72
N ALA A 69 18.03 -16.60 -0.96
CA ALA A 69 18.36 -18.01 -0.73
C ALA A 69 18.35 -18.85 -2.02
N ARG A 70 17.71 -18.36 -3.09
CA ARG A 70 17.76 -18.93 -4.45
C ARG A 70 18.83 -18.33 -5.36
N GLY A 71 19.61 -17.37 -4.86
CA GLY A 71 20.68 -16.73 -5.63
C GLY A 71 20.23 -15.63 -6.59
N LEU A 72 19.00 -15.12 -6.48
CA LEU A 72 18.57 -13.99 -7.30
C LEU A 72 19.26 -12.69 -6.88
N ASP A 73 19.64 -11.86 -7.86
CA ASP A 73 20.05 -10.47 -7.61
C ASP A 73 18.83 -9.65 -7.19
N ILE A 74 18.79 -9.25 -5.91
CA ILE A 74 17.68 -8.46 -5.38
C ILE A 74 17.53 -7.11 -6.09
N ASP A 75 18.59 -6.57 -6.67
CA ASP A 75 18.52 -5.32 -7.41
C ASP A 75 17.81 -5.48 -8.78
N GLU A 76 17.63 -6.70 -9.28
CA GLU A 76 16.77 -7.00 -10.44
C GLU A 76 15.31 -7.15 -10.04
N VAL A 77 15.08 -7.62 -8.81
CA VAL A 77 13.76 -7.93 -8.27
C VAL A 77 13.11 -6.66 -7.69
N LEU A 78 13.71 -6.06 -6.67
CA LEU A 78 13.14 -4.95 -5.90
C LEU A 78 12.54 -3.79 -6.73
N PRO A 79 13.08 -3.39 -7.90
CA PRO A 79 12.46 -2.37 -8.76
C PRO A 79 11.01 -2.64 -9.19
N ARG A 80 10.54 -3.90 -9.13
CA ARG A 80 9.18 -4.33 -9.50
C ARG A 80 8.28 -4.66 -8.30
N LEU A 81 8.85 -4.76 -7.10
CA LEU A 81 8.08 -4.88 -5.87
C LEU A 81 7.36 -3.56 -5.56
N SER A 82 6.08 -3.65 -5.18
CA SER A 82 5.30 -2.52 -4.66
C SER A 82 4.69 -2.85 -3.31
N PHE A 83 4.10 -1.84 -2.68
CA PHE A 83 3.40 -1.95 -1.40
C PHE A 83 1.95 -1.51 -1.53
N PHE A 84 1.13 -1.87 -0.55
CA PHE A 84 -0.27 -1.44 -0.48
C PHE A 84 -0.69 -1.17 0.96
N PHE A 85 -1.09 0.08 1.25
CA PHE A 85 -1.46 0.52 2.59
C PHE A 85 -2.89 1.05 2.66
N SER A 86 -3.44 1.08 3.87
CA SER A 86 -4.65 1.85 4.15
C SER A 86 -4.34 3.33 4.40
N SER A 87 -5.31 4.21 4.20
CA SER A 87 -5.35 5.57 4.74
C SER A 87 -6.55 5.66 5.67
N ASP A 88 -6.27 5.65 6.98
CA ASP A 88 -7.28 5.61 8.05
C ASP A 88 -7.60 7.02 8.61
N ARG A 89 -8.50 7.07 9.59
CA ARG A 89 -9.11 8.28 10.16
C ARG A 89 -8.12 9.27 10.78
N ASN A 90 -6.95 8.80 11.23
CA ASN A 90 -5.97 9.63 11.93
C ASN A 90 -5.08 10.38 10.92
N PHE A 91 -5.59 11.49 10.42
CA PHE A 91 -5.01 12.26 9.31
C PHE A 91 -3.49 12.47 9.38
N LEU A 92 -2.97 13.02 10.47
CA LEU A 92 -1.53 13.30 10.60
C LEU A 92 -0.69 12.03 10.81
N GLU A 93 -1.23 11.04 11.53
CA GLU A 93 -0.55 9.76 11.74
C GLU A 93 -0.38 9.02 10.43
N GLU A 94 -1.38 9.01 9.56
CA GLU A 94 -1.31 8.34 8.26
C GLU A 94 -0.25 8.99 7.35
N ILE A 95 -0.18 10.32 7.32
CA ILE A 95 0.87 11.02 6.57
C ILE A 95 2.26 10.69 7.13
N ALA A 96 2.42 10.71 8.46
CA ALA A 96 3.66 10.33 9.12
C ALA A 96 4.03 8.86 8.83
N LYS A 97 3.05 7.95 8.85
CA LYS A 97 3.18 6.53 8.56
C LYS A 97 3.77 6.31 7.16
N PHE A 98 3.22 6.95 6.14
CA PHE A 98 3.71 6.80 4.76
C PHE A 98 5.15 7.29 4.61
N ARG A 99 5.48 8.46 5.20
CA ARG A 99 6.84 9.02 5.19
C ARG A 99 7.83 8.12 5.93
N ALA A 100 7.44 7.63 7.12
CA ALA A 100 8.24 6.71 7.92
C ALA A 100 8.47 5.38 7.19
N ALA A 101 7.44 4.81 6.57
CA ALA A 101 7.53 3.55 5.83
C ALA A 101 8.56 3.63 4.69
N ARG A 102 8.57 4.72 3.91
CA ARG A 102 9.59 4.93 2.86
C ARG A 102 11.01 4.96 3.40
N ARG A 103 11.22 5.69 4.50
CA ARG A 103 12.55 5.80 5.14
C ARG A 103 13.01 4.46 5.71
N LEU A 104 12.13 3.75 6.40
CA LEU A 104 12.41 2.43 6.97
C LEU A 104 12.74 1.41 5.87
N TRP A 105 11.95 1.38 4.78
CA TRP A 105 12.24 0.51 3.65
C TRP A 105 13.60 0.79 3.04
N ALA A 106 13.94 2.05 2.77
CA ALA A 106 15.24 2.40 2.21
C ALA A 106 16.41 1.94 3.08
N SER A 107 16.32 2.11 4.40
CA SER A 107 17.32 1.60 5.36
C SER A 107 17.38 0.08 5.36
N LEU A 108 16.25 -0.62 5.47
CA LEU A 108 16.22 -2.09 5.49
C LEU A 108 16.75 -2.69 4.18
N ALA A 109 16.32 -2.17 3.04
CA ALA A 109 16.76 -2.61 1.72
C ALA A 109 18.29 -2.47 1.56
N ARG A 110 18.86 -1.34 1.99
CA ARG A 110 20.29 -1.08 1.88
C ARG A 110 21.11 -1.84 2.93
N GLU A 111 20.78 -1.67 4.20
CA GLU A 111 21.63 -2.07 5.33
C GLU A 111 21.43 -3.53 5.74
N THR A 112 20.21 -4.07 5.55
CA THR A 112 19.89 -5.45 5.92
C THR A 112 19.85 -6.40 4.72
N LEU A 113 19.30 -5.95 3.59
CA LEU A 113 19.14 -6.80 2.41
C LEU A 113 20.31 -6.65 1.42
N GLY A 114 21.09 -5.56 1.50
CA GLY A 114 22.28 -5.34 0.67
C GLY A 114 22.01 -4.76 -0.71
N ALA A 115 20.83 -4.15 -0.94
CA ALA A 115 20.48 -3.51 -2.20
C ALA A 115 21.37 -2.29 -2.47
N ARG A 116 21.81 -2.14 -3.73
CA ARG A 116 22.77 -1.09 -4.12
C ARG A 116 22.17 -0.08 -5.08
N ARG A 117 21.18 -0.47 -5.88
CA ARG A 117 20.57 0.43 -6.87
C ARG A 117 19.59 1.38 -6.18
N ALA A 118 19.67 2.68 -6.51
CA ALA A 118 18.76 3.69 -5.97
C ALA A 118 17.27 3.33 -6.18
N ARG A 119 16.95 2.69 -7.30
CA ARG A 119 15.59 2.21 -7.61
C ARG A 119 15.09 1.15 -6.61
N SER A 120 15.96 0.26 -6.14
CA SER A 120 15.63 -0.79 -5.17
C SER A 120 15.30 -0.23 -3.78
N LEU A 121 15.79 0.98 -3.47
CA LEU A 121 15.54 1.68 -2.22
C LEU A 121 14.20 2.45 -2.23
N GLN A 122 13.58 2.62 -3.40
CA GLN A 122 12.31 3.35 -3.52
C GLN A 122 11.14 2.46 -3.09
N MET A 123 10.40 2.90 -2.09
CA MET A 123 9.12 2.31 -1.74
C MET A 123 8.01 2.99 -2.55
N ARG A 124 7.45 2.24 -3.50
CA ARG A 124 6.26 2.65 -4.26
C ARG A 124 5.04 1.95 -3.69
N PHE A 125 3.96 2.67 -3.46
CA PHE A 125 2.78 2.08 -2.84
C PHE A 125 1.47 2.57 -3.45
N HIS A 126 0.52 1.65 -3.48
CA HIS A 126 -0.90 1.95 -3.61
C HIS A 126 -1.47 2.29 -2.23
N THR A 127 -2.49 3.12 -2.21
CA THR A 127 -3.27 3.40 -1.00
C THR A 127 -4.75 3.20 -1.27
N GLN A 128 -5.47 2.64 -0.31
CA GLN A 128 -6.94 2.63 -0.29
C GLN A 128 -7.41 3.30 0.99
N THR A 129 -8.45 4.14 0.91
CA THR A 129 -9.09 4.71 2.10
C THR A 129 -9.69 3.59 2.97
N ALA A 130 -9.77 3.77 4.28
CA ALA A 130 -10.19 2.68 5.17
C ALA A 130 -11.65 2.27 4.94
N GLY A 131 -11.90 1.02 4.54
CA GLY A 131 -13.27 0.48 4.45
C GLY A 131 -13.90 0.39 5.83
N SER A 132 -13.09 0.02 6.83
CA SER A 132 -13.44 -0.05 8.24
C SER A 132 -13.88 1.30 8.84
N SER A 133 -13.61 2.44 8.19
CA SER A 133 -14.02 3.78 8.65
C SER A 133 -15.43 4.19 8.26
N LEU A 134 -16.01 3.50 7.28
CA LEU A 134 -17.32 3.83 6.74
C LEU A 134 -18.43 3.42 7.69
N THR A 135 -19.50 4.21 7.73
CA THR A 135 -20.71 3.91 8.51
C THR A 135 -21.88 3.61 7.60
N ALA A 136 -22.69 2.60 7.96
CA ALA A 136 -23.96 2.33 7.30
C ALA A 136 -25.01 3.39 7.62
N GLN A 137 -24.95 3.96 8.81
CA GLN A 137 -25.78 5.07 9.25
C GLN A 137 -25.21 6.38 8.68
N GLN A 138 -26.09 7.22 8.12
CA GLN A 138 -25.73 8.50 7.49
C GLN A 138 -24.57 8.32 6.50
N PRO A 139 -24.73 7.46 5.48
CA PRO A 139 -23.65 7.09 4.58
C PRO A 139 -23.11 8.29 3.79
N GLU A 140 -23.85 9.38 3.66
CA GLU A 140 -23.40 10.63 3.04
C GLU A 140 -22.16 11.21 3.76
N LEU A 141 -22.03 11.00 5.07
CA LEU A 141 -20.85 11.44 5.83
C LEU A 141 -19.57 10.67 5.46
N ASN A 142 -19.69 9.51 4.83
CA ASN A 142 -18.55 8.77 4.30
C ASN A 142 -17.82 9.56 3.21
N VAL A 143 -18.51 10.43 2.47
CA VAL A 143 -17.86 11.32 1.48
C VAL A 143 -16.82 12.21 2.17
N ILE A 144 -17.13 12.75 3.35
CA ILE A 144 -16.21 13.61 4.12
C ILE A 144 -15.05 12.78 4.67
N ARG A 145 -15.33 11.59 5.21
CA ARG A 145 -14.30 10.66 5.73
C ARG A 145 -13.30 10.30 4.64
N THR A 146 -13.79 9.78 3.53
CA THR A 146 -12.99 9.40 2.37
C THR A 146 -12.22 10.58 1.80
N THR A 147 -12.78 11.80 1.83
CA THR A 147 -12.05 13.01 1.39
C THR A 147 -10.83 13.29 2.25
N LEU A 148 -10.95 13.21 3.58
CA LEU A 148 -9.83 13.41 4.51
C LEU A 148 -8.77 12.30 4.38
N GLU A 149 -9.21 11.05 4.23
CA GLU A 149 -8.33 9.90 4.05
C GLU A 149 -7.60 9.95 2.70
N ALA A 150 -8.28 10.36 1.63
CA ALA A 150 -7.70 10.60 0.32
C ALA A 150 -6.64 11.71 0.38
N LEU A 151 -6.96 12.81 1.06
CA LEU A 151 -6.05 13.92 1.29
C LEU A 151 -4.79 13.47 2.06
N ALA A 152 -4.95 12.67 3.12
CA ALA A 152 -3.82 12.10 3.86
C ALA A 152 -2.94 11.19 2.98
N ALA A 153 -3.55 10.37 2.12
CA ALA A 153 -2.83 9.53 1.17
C ALA A 153 -2.03 10.35 0.15
N THR A 154 -2.63 11.42 -0.38
CA THR A 154 -2.00 12.33 -1.35
C THR A 154 -0.83 13.08 -0.73
N LEU A 155 -1.04 13.72 0.43
CA LEU A 155 0.03 14.41 1.17
C LEU A 155 1.10 13.43 1.67
N GLY A 156 0.71 12.19 1.93
CA GLY A 156 1.60 11.07 2.22
C GLY A 156 2.48 10.64 1.06
N GLY A 157 2.20 11.08 -0.18
CA GLY A 157 2.98 10.77 -1.38
C GLY A 157 2.71 9.38 -1.95
N THR A 158 1.44 8.95 -1.97
CA THR A 158 1.01 7.71 -2.65
C THR A 158 1.21 7.75 -4.15
N GLN A 159 1.41 6.59 -4.80
CA GLN A 159 1.57 6.50 -6.26
C GLN A 159 0.25 6.17 -6.98
N SER A 160 -0.70 5.57 -6.28
CA SER A 160 -2.05 5.32 -6.78
C SER A 160 -3.03 5.24 -5.62
N LEU A 161 -4.26 5.71 -5.82
CA LEU A 161 -5.25 5.85 -4.76
C LEU A 161 -6.58 5.22 -5.15
N HIS A 162 -7.14 4.43 -4.23
CA HIS A 162 -8.52 3.98 -4.23
C HIS A 162 -9.28 4.73 -3.15
N THR A 163 -10.33 5.44 -3.55
CA THR A 163 -11.28 6.09 -2.66
C THR A 163 -12.54 5.25 -2.62
N ASN A 164 -12.94 4.79 -1.43
CA ASN A 164 -14.14 3.98 -1.27
C ASN A 164 -15.38 4.83 -1.57
N ALA A 165 -16.44 4.18 -2.02
CA ALA A 165 -17.72 4.83 -2.21
C ALA A 165 -18.51 4.93 -0.89
N LEU A 166 -19.46 5.88 -0.86
CA LEU A 166 -20.21 6.20 0.35
C LEU A 166 -21.09 5.06 0.89
N ASP A 167 -21.46 4.11 0.03
CA ASP A 167 -22.38 2.99 0.29
C ASP A 167 -21.67 1.65 0.62
N GLU A 168 -20.34 1.64 0.66
CA GLU A 168 -19.54 0.41 0.86
C GLU A 168 -19.65 -0.22 2.25
N ALA A 169 -20.19 0.49 3.24
CA ALA A 169 -20.53 -0.09 4.53
C ALA A 169 -21.76 -1.04 4.48
N ILE A 170 -22.59 -0.93 3.42
CA ILE A 170 -23.86 -1.65 3.29
C ILE A 170 -23.80 -2.67 2.14
N GLY A 171 -23.13 -2.33 1.05
CA GLY A 171 -23.10 -3.18 -0.14
C GLY A 171 -22.03 -2.77 -1.14
N LEU A 172 -22.15 -3.28 -2.36
CA LEU A 172 -21.27 -2.86 -3.45
C LEU A 172 -21.64 -1.45 -3.92
N PRO A 173 -20.67 -0.67 -4.41
CA PRO A 173 -20.91 0.68 -4.86
C PRO A 173 -21.87 0.71 -6.07
N THR A 174 -22.79 1.67 -6.04
CA THR A 174 -23.55 2.07 -7.23
C THR A 174 -22.65 2.84 -8.22
N GLU A 175 -23.07 2.95 -9.48
CA GLU A 175 -22.33 3.76 -10.45
C GLU A 175 -22.20 5.23 -9.99
N SER A 176 -23.25 5.78 -9.38
CA SER A 176 -23.25 7.14 -8.84
C SER A 176 -22.26 7.31 -7.69
N SER A 177 -22.21 6.37 -6.74
CA SER A 177 -21.32 6.48 -5.58
C SER A 177 -19.86 6.24 -5.98
N ALA A 178 -19.59 5.29 -6.88
CA ALA A 178 -18.27 5.08 -7.48
C ALA A 178 -17.79 6.32 -8.25
N ARG A 179 -18.68 6.95 -9.03
CA ARG A 179 -18.36 8.20 -9.73
C ARG A 179 -18.05 9.33 -8.77
N LEU A 180 -18.78 9.45 -7.67
CA LEU A 180 -18.50 10.45 -6.64
C LEU A 180 -17.13 10.21 -5.99
N ALA A 181 -16.79 8.96 -5.67
CA ALA A 181 -15.47 8.62 -5.13
C ALA A 181 -14.33 9.02 -6.09
N LEU A 182 -14.50 8.77 -7.40
CA LEU A 182 -13.56 9.25 -8.41
C LEU A 182 -13.45 10.79 -8.43
N ARG A 183 -14.58 11.50 -8.33
CA ARG A 183 -14.60 12.97 -8.30
C ARG A 183 -13.86 13.53 -7.08
N THR A 184 -13.89 12.86 -5.94
CA THR A 184 -13.07 13.23 -4.77
C THR A 184 -11.58 13.30 -5.12
N GLN A 185 -11.06 12.32 -5.87
CA GLN A 185 -9.65 12.35 -6.31
C GLN A 185 -9.37 13.47 -7.31
N GLN A 186 -10.31 13.75 -8.22
CA GLN A 186 -10.16 14.80 -9.23
C GLN A 186 -10.16 16.20 -8.62
N ILE A 187 -11.01 16.47 -7.61
CA ILE A 187 -10.95 17.73 -6.85
C ILE A 187 -9.58 17.90 -6.19
N LEU A 188 -9.04 16.84 -5.56
CA LEU A 188 -7.71 16.87 -4.97
C LEU A 188 -6.61 17.10 -6.02
N ALA A 189 -6.74 16.50 -7.21
CA ALA A 189 -5.74 16.60 -8.26
C ALA A 189 -5.76 17.96 -8.97
N ASP A 190 -6.94 18.47 -9.30
CA ASP A 190 -7.11 19.55 -10.28
C ASP A 190 -7.49 20.90 -9.65
N GLU A 191 -8.06 20.90 -8.44
CA GLU A 191 -8.60 22.12 -7.81
C GLU A 191 -7.93 22.50 -6.48
N SER A 192 -7.36 21.54 -5.75
CA SER A 192 -6.83 21.79 -4.39
C SER A 192 -5.50 22.53 -4.32
N GLY A 193 -4.74 22.56 -5.43
CA GLY A 193 -3.36 23.07 -5.49
C GLY A 193 -2.29 22.19 -4.80
N ILE A 194 -2.69 21.11 -4.11
CA ILE A 194 -1.78 20.21 -3.39
C ILE A 194 -0.70 19.60 -4.31
N PRO A 195 -1.02 19.13 -5.53
CA PRO A 195 -0.01 18.51 -6.38
C PRO A 195 1.12 19.45 -6.83
N HIS A 196 0.99 20.77 -6.62
CA HIS A 196 1.99 21.75 -7.05
C HIS A 196 3.20 21.84 -6.10
N THR A 197 3.14 21.26 -4.90
CA THR A 197 4.27 21.24 -3.96
C THR A 197 4.55 19.82 -3.50
N VAL A 198 5.80 19.37 -3.67
CA VAL A 198 6.24 18.04 -3.22
C VAL A 198 6.49 18.03 -1.72
N ASP A 199 5.92 17.06 -1.00
CA ASP A 199 5.99 16.93 0.48
C ASP A 199 5.71 18.26 1.20
N PRO A 200 4.52 18.89 1.02
CA PRO A 200 4.24 20.23 1.54
C PRO A 200 4.21 20.31 3.07
N LEU A 201 4.20 19.16 3.76
CA LEU A 201 4.31 19.06 5.21
C LEU A 201 5.76 18.82 5.69
N GLY A 202 6.74 18.95 4.79
CA GLY A 202 8.16 18.91 5.13
C GLY A 202 8.57 20.12 5.98
N GLY A 203 9.17 19.84 7.13
CA GLY A 203 9.65 20.80 8.13
C GLY A 203 10.31 20.07 9.29
#